data_AF-A0A498R815-F1
#
_entry.id   AF-A0A498R815-F1
#
_cell.length_a   1.000
_cell.length_b   1.000
_cell.length_c   1.000
_cell.angle_alpha   90.00
_cell.angle_beta   90.00
_cell.angle_gamma   90.00
#
_symmetry.space_group_name_H-M   'P 1'
#
loop_
_entity.id
_entity.type
_entity.pdbx_description
1 polymer ?
#
loop_
_entity_poly.entity_id
_entity_poly.type
_entity_poly.pdbx_seq_one_letter_code
_entity_poly.pdbx_strand_id
1 'polypeptide(L)' 'MIDFIYILLGFMGAIKAYSYARWLRQNGNTGGAAGVFFVGLISLVLPVYRMLRQ' A
#
# COMPACT_ATOMS: atom_id res chain seq x y z
N MET A 1 5.53 18.42 8.73
CA MET A 1 4.04 18.39 8.75
C MET A 1 3.48 17.67 7.55
N ILE A 2 3.85 18.07 6.33
CA ILE A 2 3.38 17.42 5.09
C ILE A 2 3.77 15.93 5.02
N ASP A 3 4.96 15.55 5.50
CA ASP A 3 5.41 14.15 5.48
C ASP A 3 4.54 13.22 6.35
N PHE A 4 4.05 13.71 7.49
CA PHE A 4 3.10 12.98 8.33
C PHE A 4 1.77 12.73 7.61
N ILE A 5 1.31 13.68 6.79
CA ILE A 5 0.08 13.53 5.99
C ILE A 5 0.29 12.43 4.94
N TYR A 6 1.43 12.41 4.26
CA TYR A 6 1.73 11.37 3.27
C TYR A 6 1.85 9.97 3.88
N ILE A 7 2.41 9.85 5.08
CA ILE A 7 2.46 8.58 5.82
C ILE A 7 1.06 8.11 6.19
N LEU A 8 0.22 9.02 6.69
CA LEU A 8 -1.14 8.69 7.10
C LEU A 8 -1.99 8.24 5.89
N LEU A 9 -1.87 8.96 4.77
CA LEU A 9 -2.47 8.56 3.49
C LEU A 9 -1.91 7.22 2.98
N GLY A 10 -0.61 6.97 3.14
CA GLY A 10 0.04 5.71 2.80
C GLY A 10 -0.51 4.53 3.61
N PHE A 11 -0.69 4.70 4.92
CA PHE A 11 -1.32 3.70 5.79
C PHE A 11 -2.78 3.42 5.41
N MET A 12 -3.58 4.47 5.18
CA MET A 12 -4.97 4.31 4.74
C MET A 12 -5.04 3.59 3.38
N GLY A 13 -4.15 3.94 2.46
CA GLY A 13 -4.00 3.29 1.16
C GLY A 13 -3.63 1.81 1.27
N ALA A 14 -2.68 1.48 2.16
CA ALA A 14 -2.26 0.09 2.37
C ALA A 14 -3.37 -0.79 2.98
N ILE A 15 -4.16 -0.27 3.92
CA ILE A 15 -5.31 -0.99 4.49
C ILE A 15 -6.35 -1.30 3.40
N LYS A 16 -6.65 -0.31 2.53
CA LYS A 16 -7.55 -0.48 1.38
C LYS A 16 -6.99 -1.49 0.38
N ALA A 17 -5.72 -1.37 0.02
CA ALA A 17 -5.03 -2.27 -0.90
C ALA A 17 -5.04 -3.72 -0.39
N TYR A 18 -4.77 -3.93 0.90
CA TYR A 18 -4.82 -5.25 1.53
C TYR A 18 -6.22 -5.86 1.48
N SER A 19 -7.25 -5.08 1.82
CA SER A 19 -8.65 -5.52 1.78
C SER A 19 -9.07 -5.90 0.35
N TYR A 20 -8.64 -5.12 -0.64
CA TYR A 20 -8.92 -5.40 -2.05
C TYR A 20 -8.14 -6.60 -2.59
N ALA A 21 -6.86 -6.74 -2.22
CA ALA A 21 -6.06 -7.92 -2.57
C ALA A 21 -6.64 -9.20 -1.97
N ARG A 22 -7.14 -9.14 -0.73
CA ARG A 22 -7.84 -10.27 -0.08
C ARG A 22 -9.11 -10.64 -0.85
N TRP A 23 -9.91 -9.66 -1.24
CA TRP A 23 -11.11 -9.88 -2.05
C TRP A 23 -10.76 -10.48 -3.42
N LEU A 24 -9.73 -9.98 -4.11
CA LEU A 24 -9.25 -10.53 -5.38
C LEU A 24 -8.85 -12.00 -5.25
N ARG A 25 -8.14 -12.35 -4.17
CA ARG A 25 -7.74 -13.73 -3.89
C ARG A 25 -8.94 -14.64 -3.63
N GLN A 26 -9.97 -14.15 -2.94
CA GLN A 26 -11.22 -14.89 -2.71
C GLN A 26 -12.02 -15.13 -4.00
N ASN A 27 -11.89 -14.25 -4.99
CA ASN A 27 -12.52 -14.40 -6.31
C ASN A 27 -11.65 -15.18 -7.32
N GLY A 28 -10.62 -15.89 -6.86
CA GLY A 28 -9.74 -16.69 -7.72
C GLY A 28 -8.72 -15.88 -8.53
N ASN A 29 -8.71 -14.55 -8.41
CA ASN A 29 -7.75 -13.68 -9.10
C ASN A 29 -6.47 -13.50 -8.27
N THR A 30 -5.66 -14.56 -8.19
CA THR A 30 -4.42 -14.56 -7.40
C THR A 30 -3.36 -13.62 -8.00
N GLY A 31 -3.31 -13.47 -9.32
CA GLY A 31 -2.38 -12.55 -9.99
C GLY A 31 -2.66 -11.09 -9.67
N GLY A 32 -3.93 -10.68 -9.76
CA GLY A 32 -4.37 -9.34 -9.36
C GLY A 32 -4.12 -9.07 -7.87
N ALA A 33 -4.38 -10.06 -7.01
CA ALA A 33 -4.09 -9.95 -5.58
C ALA A 33 -2.61 -9.69 -5.30
N ALA A 34 -1.70 -10.41 -5.96
CA ALA A 34 -0.27 -10.19 -5.85
C ALA A 34 0.13 -8.78 -6.34
N GLY A 35 -0.38 -8.37 -7.51
CA GLY A 35 -0.10 -7.03 -8.06
C GLY A 35 -0.50 -5.90 -7.12
N VAL A 36 -1.73 -5.94 -6.59
CA VAL A 36 -2.23 -4.94 -5.62
C VAL A 36 -1.42 -4.96 -4.33
N PHE A 37 -1.00 -6.14 -3.87
CA PHE A 37 -0.16 -6.27 -2.67
C PHE A 37 1.22 -5.61 -2.86
N PHE A 38 1.90 -5.87 -3.97
CA PHE A 38 3.20 -5.25 -4.27
C PHE A 38 3.10 -3.73 -4.45
N VAL A 39 2.09 -3.26 -5.18
CA VAL A 39 1.86 -1.82 -5.37
C VAL A 39 1.54 -1.13 -4.04
N GLY A 40 0.74 -1.77 -3.18
CA GLY A 40 0.45 -1.27 -1.83
C GLY A 40 1.70 -1.17 -0.96
N LEU A 41 2.57 -2.19 -1.00
CA LEU A 41 3.86 -2.19 -0.29
C LEU A 41 4.77 -1.05 -0.77
N ILE A 42 4.95 -0.91 -2.09
CA ILE A 42 5.79 0.14 -2.68
C ILE A 42 5.27 1.54 -2.31
N SER A 43 3.95 1.73 -2.33
CA SER A 43 3.31 3.00 -1.98
C SER A 43 3.53 3.41 -0.52
N LEU A 44 3.80 2.45 0.37
CA LEU A 44 4.10 2.71 1.78
C LEU A 44 5.61 2.86 2.01
N VAL A 45 6.44 2.10 1.29
CA VAL A 45 7.91 2.17 1.41
C VAL A 45 8.49 3.48 0.89
N LEU A 46 7.98 4.03 -0.22
CA LEU A 46 8.45 5.29 -0.81
C LEU A 46 8.40 6.50 0.13
N PRO A 47 7.26 6.83 0.76
CA PRO A 47 7.18 7.96 1.68
C PRO A 47 8.00 7.74 2.96
N VAL A 48 8.06 6.51 3.47
CA VAL A 48 8.89 6.16 4.63
C VAL A 48 10.38 6.32 4.32
N TYR A 49 10.83 5.84 3.14
CA TYR A 49 12.21 6.00 2.70
C TYR A 49 12.59 7.48 2.51
N ARG A 50 11.68 8.28 1.95
CA ARG A 50 11.90 9.73 1.78
C ARG A 50 12.06 10.43 3.12
N MET A 51 11.30 10.04 4.15
CA MET A 51 11.42 10.60 5.49
C MET A 51 12.74 10.21 6.18
N LEU A 52 13.22 8.98 6.01
CA LEU A 52 14.49 8.53 6.60
C LEU A 52 15.73 9.17 5.96
N ARG A 53 15.60 9.72 4.75
CA ARG A 53 16.70 10.35 4.00
C ARG A 53 16.75 11.87 4.12
N GLN A 54 15.74 12.48 4.74
CA GLN A 54 15.74 13.89 5.13
C GLN A 54 16.46 14.06 6.47
#